data_AF-A0A8C2VL07-F1
#
_entry.id   AF-A0A8C2VL07-F1
#
_cell.length_a   1.000
_cell.length_b   1.000
_cell.length_c   1.000
_cell.angle_alpha   90.00
_cell.angle_beta   90.00
_cell.angle_gamma   90.00
#
_symmetry.space_group_name_H-M   'P 1'
#
loop_
_entity.id
_entity.type
_entity.pdbx_description
1 polymer ?
#
loop_
_entity_poly.entity_id
_entity_poly.type
_entity_poly.pdbx_seq_one_letter_code
_entity_poly.pdbx_strand_id
1 'polypeptide(L)'
;SPKQFACRDQITCISKGWRCDGERDCPDGSDEAPEICPQSKAQRCQPNEHNCLGTELCVPMSRLCNGVQDCVDGSDEGSHCRELRGNCSRLGCQHHCVPTLSGPTCYCNSSFQLQADGKTCKDFDECSVYGTCSQLCTNTDGSFTCSCVEGYLLQPDNRSCKAKNEPVDRPPVLLIANSQNILATYLSGAQVSTITPTSTRQTTAMDFSYANETVCWVHIGDSAAQTQLKCARMPGLKGFVDEHTINISLSLHLY
;
A
#
# COMPACT_ATOMS: atom_id res chain seq x y z
N SER A 1 -2.68 -2.62 -21.89
CA SER A 1 -3.97 -2.75 -21.16
C SER A 1 -4.24 -1.48 -20.35
N PRO A 2 -5.49 -1.03 -20.13
CA PRO A 2 -5.78 0.25 -19.45
C PRO A 2 -5.28 0.33 -17.99
N LYS A 3 -5.00 -0.81 -17.34
CA LYS A 3 -4.61 -0.92 -15.93
C LYS A 3 -3.11 -1.19 -15.70
N GLN A 4 -2.30 -1.26 -16.75
CA GLN A 4 -0.88 -1.60 -16.66
C GLN A 4 0.00 -0.44 -17.10
N PHE A 5 1.16 -0.29 -16.45
CA PHE A 5 2.24 0.61 -16.81
C PHE A 5 3.42 -0.22 -17.32
N ALA A 6 3.98 0.15 -18.47
CA ALA A 6 5.17 -0.50 -19.00
C ALA A 6 6.41 0.23 -18.47
N CYS A 7 7.30 -0.51 -17.83
CA CYS A 7 8.60 -0.03 -17.40
C CYS A 7 9.42 0.44 -18.60
N ARG A 8 10.46 1.24 -18.36
CA ARG A 8 11.31 1.82 -19.41
C ARG A 8 12.09 0.74 -20.17
N ASP A 9 12.39 -0.38 -19.54
CA ASP A 9 12.91 -1.59 -20.19
C ASP A 9 12.00 -2.15 -21.31
N GLN A 10 10.72 -1.73 -21.38
CA GLN A 10 9.67 -2.21 -22.28
C GLN A 10 9.39 -3.72 -22.21
N ILE A 11 9.99 -4.40 -21.25
CA ILE A 11 9.86 -5.84 -21.03
C ILE A 11 8.90 -6.06 -19.86
N THR A 12 9.03 -5.25 -18.80
CA THR A 12 8.28 -5.42 -17.58
C THR A 12 7.04 -4.54 -17.58
N CYS A 13 5.90 -5.11 -17.20
CA CYS A 13 4.65 -4.39 -17.04
C CYS A 13 4.16 -4.55 -15.60
N ILE A 14 4.00 -3.43 -14.91
CA ILE A 14 3.48 -3.36 -13.55
C ILE A 14 2.05 -2.82 -13.53
N SER A 15 1.40 -2.88 -12.37
CA SER A 15 0.12 -2.20 -12.16
C SER A 15 0.29 -0.69 -12.28
N LYS A 16 -0.69 0.02 -12.87
CA LYS A 16 -0.67 1.49 -12.85
C LYS A 16 -0.68 2.09 -11.43
N GLY A 17 -1.15 1.34 -10.43
CA GLY A 17 -1.14 1.75 -9.03
C GLY A 17 0.24 1.67 -8.37
N TRP A 18 1.19 0.97 -8.99
CA TRP A 18 2.58 0.80 -8.53
C TRP A 18 3.53 1.79 -9.22
N ARG A 19 2.97 2.87 -9.76
CA ARG A 19 3.74 3.92 -10.41
C ARG A 19 3.75 5.11 -9.47
N CYS A 20 4.94 5.55 -9.06
CA CYS A 20 5.13 6.65 -8.12
C CYS A 20 4.56 6.35 -6.71
N ASP A 21 4.59 5.10 -6.26
CA ASP A 21 4.12 4.70 -4.93
C ASP A 21 5.24 4.64 -3.88
N GLY A 22 6.48 4.89 -4.30
CA GLY A 22 7.66 4.97 -3.44
C GLY A 22 8.41 3.64 -3.30
N GLU A 23 7.92 2.56 -3.90
CA GLU A 23 8.63 1.28 -4.01
C GLU A 23 9.17 1.09 -5.44
N ARG A 24 10.29 0.38 -5.58
CA ARG A 24 10.84 0.04 -6.91
C ARG A 24 10.27 -1.30 -7.35
N ASP A 25 9.16 -1.26 -8.07
CA ASP A 25 8.51 -2.42 -8.67
C ASP A 25 9.04 -2.72 -10.07
N CYS A 26 9.46 -1.70 -10.81
CA CYS A 26 10.21 -1.95 -12.04
C CYS A 26 11.66 -2.40 -11.72
N PRO A 27 12.19 -3.41 -12.43
CA PRO A 27 13.59 -3.85 -12.27
C PRO A 27 14.62 -2.75 -12.54
N ASP A 28 14.25 -1.79 -13.38
CA ASP A 28 15.05 -0.60 -13.72
C ASP A 28 14.69 0.63 -12.86
N GLY A 29 13.74 0.50 -11.93
CA GLY A 29 13.23 1.58 -11.07
C GLY A 29 12.57 2.73 -11.84
N SER A 30 12.13 2.48 -13.07
CA SER A 30 11.57 3.51 -13.95
C SER A 30 10.19 4.01 -13.51
N ASP A 31 9.41 3.16 -12.86
CA ASP A 31 8.18 3.50 -12.15
C ASP A 31 8.33 4.63 -11.14
N GLU A 32 9.50 4.77 -10.51
CA GLU A 32 9.83 5.83 -9.54
C GLU A 32 10.76 6.91 -10.11
N ALA A 33 11.08 6.85 -11.41
CA ALA A 33 12.01 7.80 -12.00
C ALA A 33 11.42 9.22 -12.05
N PRO A 34 12.20 10.28 -11.78
CA PRO A 34 11.72 11.67 -11.78
C PRO A 34 11.08 12.12 -13.10
N GLU A 35 11.48 11.50 -14.21
CA GLU A 35 10.96 11.77 -15.56
C GLU A 35 9.56 11.18 -15.79
N ILE A 36 9.27 10.07 -15.10
CA ILE A 36 8.00 9.34 -15.17
C ILE A 36 7.05 9.81 -14.07
N CYS A 37 7.59 10.26 -12.94
CA CYS A 37 6.86 10.84 -11.81
C CYS A 37 7.12 12.35 -11.67
N PRO A 38 6.78 13.20 -12.67
CA PRO A 38 6.98 14.64 -12.56
C PRO A 38 6.13 15.27 -11.42
N GLN A 39 5.09 14.55 -10.96
CA GLN A 39 4.21 14.96 -9.87
C GLN A 39 4.77 14.67 -8.47
N SER A 40 5.87 13.93 -8.33
CA SER A 40 6.52 13.69 -7.02
C SER A 40 7.22 14.94 -6.47
N LYS A 41 7.20 16.07 -7.20
CA LYS A 41 7.66 17.38 -6.70
C LYS A 41 6.54 18.30 -6.24
N ALA A 42 5.27 18.03 -6.57
CA ALA A 42 4.15 18.90 -6.22
C ALA A 42 3.23 18.36 -5.11
N GLN A 43 3.33 17.05 -4.79
CA GLN A 43 2.62 16.43 -3.67
C GLN A 43 3.59 15.61 -2.80
N ARG A 44 4.70 16.23 -2.37
CA ARG A 44 5.57 15.60 -1.36
C ARG A 44 4.93 15.55 0.02
N CYS A 45 4.01 16.47 0.27
CA CYS A 45 3.32 16.62 1.53
C CYS A 45 1.81 16.47 1.32
N GLN A 46 1.11 16.05 2.36
CA GLN A 46 -0.34 15.95 2.37
C GLN A 46 -0.98 17.35 2.23
N PRO A 47 -2.29 17.44 1.91
CA PRO A 47 -2.98 18.72 1.93
C PRO A 47 -2.78 19.45 3.27
N ASN A 48 -2.59 20.77 3.19
CA ASN A 48 -2.29 21.65 4.34
C ASN A 48 -0.93 21.42 5.00
N GLU A 49 0.00 20.76 4.33
CA GLU A 49 1.39 20.70 4.75
C GLU A 49 2.29 21.51 3.81
N HIS A 50 3.44 21.93 4.35
CA HIS A 50 4.47 22.69 3.69
C HIS A 50 5.78 21.93 3.73
N ASN A 51 6.46 21.84 2.59
CA ASN A 51 7.77 21.22 2.53
C ASN A 51 8.85 22.23 2.93
N CYS A 52 9.66 21.92 3.95
CA CYS A 52 10.79 22.75 4.35
C CYS A 52 11.84 22.82 3.22
N LEU A 53 12.47 23.98 3.04
CA LEU A 53 13.36 24.22 1.91
C LEU A 53 14.57 23.27 1.94
N GLY A 54 14.88 22.66 0.79
CA GLY A 54 16.05 21.79 0.64
C GLY A 54 15.98 20.47 1.42
N THR A 55 14.81 20.11 1.96
CA THR A 55 14.58 18.84 2.66
C THR A 55 13.33 18.12 2.12
N GLU A 56 13.12 16.88 2.60
CA GLU A 56 11.89 16.11 2.40
C GLU A 56 10.97 16.19 3.66
N LEU A 57 11.22 17.15 4.55
CA LEU A 57 10.44 17.31 5.78
C LEU A 57 9.19 18.15 5.52
N CYS A 58 8.02 17.55 5.75
CA CYS A 58 6.72 18.21 5.69
C CYS A 58 6.28 18.67 7.08
N VAL A 59 5.96 19.97 7.21
CA VAL A 59 5.40 20.56 8.42
C VAL A 59 3.99 21.07 8.14
N PRO A 60 3.04 20.97 9.08
CA PRO A 60 1.70 21.52 8.87
C PRO A 60 1.76 23.03 8.59
N MET A 61 0.94 23.53 7.67
CA MET A 61 0.86 24.96 7.32
C MET A 61 0.50 25.84 8.53
N SER A 62 -0.18 25.29 9.54
CA SER A 62 -0.47 25.97 10.80
C SER A 62 0.77 26.20 11.69
N ARG A 63 1.90 25.55 11.39
CA ARG A 63 3.16 25.69 12.12
C ARG A 63 4.11 26.72 11.52
N LEU A 64 3.87 27.14 10.28
CA LEU A 64 4.59 28.25 9.69
C LEU A 64 4.29 29.54 10.47
N CYS A 65 5.33 30.28 10.85
CA CYS A 65 5.24 31.54 11.59
C CYS A 65 4.48 31.43 12.94
N ASN A 66 4.55 30.28 13.61
CA ASN A 66 4.01 30.03 14.94
C ASN A 66 4.98 30.44 16.08
N GLY A 67 6.21 30.84 15.76
CA GLY A 67 7.26 31.22 16.70
C GLY A 67 8.14 30.06 17.19
N VAL A 68 8.01 28.88 16.60
CA VAL A 68 8.76 27.65 16.92
C VAL A 68 9.46 27.18 15.65
N GLN A 69 10.75 26.89 15.74
CA GLN A 69 11.50 26.31 14.63
C GLN A 69 11.13 24.82 14.48
N ASP A 70 10.17 24.52 13.60
CA ASP A 70 9.78 23.19 13.17
C ASP A 70 10.61 22.72 11.97
N CYS A 71 11.02 23.62 11.06
CA CYS A 71 11.96 23.29 9.99
C CYS A 71 13.42 23.29 10.46
N VAL A 72 14.21 22.32 10.00
CA VAL A 72 15.64 22.17 10.37
C VAL A 72 16.46 23.41 9.98
N ASP A 73 16.10 24.06 8.88
CA ASP A 73 16.74 25.27 8.37
C ASP A 73 16.13 26.56 8.93
N GLY A 74 15.04 26.49 9.70
CA GLY A 74 14.29 27.64 10.21
C GLY A 74 13.55 28.42 9.13
N SER A 75 13.33 27.84 7.95
CA SER A 75 12.61 28.50 6.84
C SER A 75 11.16 28.83 7.18
N ASP A 76 10.58 28.16 8.17
CA ASP A 76 9.25 28.38 8.71
C ASP A 76 9.11 29.62 9.60
N GLU A 77 10.21 30.11 10.19
CA GLU A 77 10.22 31.23 11.15
C GLU A 77 11.10 32.42 10.72
N GLY A 78 11.36 32.55 9.42
CA GLY A 78 12.22 33.60 8.86
C GLY A 78 11.64 35.03 8.97
N SER A 79 12.43 36.03 8.54
CA SER A 79 12.02 37.45 8.55
C SER A 79 10.72 37.73 7.77
N HIS A 80 10.45 36.92 6.76
CA HIS A 80 9.23 36.98 5.94
C HIS A 80 7.94 36.88 6.76
N CYS A 81 7.94 36.15 7.88
CA CYS A 81 6.80 36.05 8.80
C CYS A 81 6.35 37.41 9.35
N ARG A 82 7.28 38.36 9.52
CA ARG A 82 7.00 39.72 9.99
C ARG A 82 6.71 40.66 8.82
N GLU A 83 7.52 40.60 7.77
CA GLU A 83 7.46 41.52 6.62
C GLU A 83 6.23 41.29 5.74
N LEU A 84 5.85 40.03 5.51
CA LEU A 84 4.75 39.65 4.61
C LEU A 84 3.42 39.41 5.33
N ARG A 85 3.38 39.60 6.65
CA ARG A 85 2.18 39.35 7.47
C ARG A 85 0.94 40.13 7.00
N GLY A 86 1.14 41.38 6.57
CA GLY A 86 0.06 42.25 6.09
C GLY A 86 -0.58 41.79 4.77
N ASN A 87 0.06 40.88 4.04
CA ASN A 87 -0.43 40.42 2.74
C ASN A 87 -1.62 39.46 2.88
N CYS A 88 -1.77 38.80 4.04
CA CYS A 88 -2.92 37.93 4.31
C CYS A 88 -4.25 38.69 4.41
N SER A 89 -4.24 39.96 4.82
CA SER A 89 -5.46 40.76 4.97
C SER A 89 -6.19 41.06 3.66
N ARG A 90 -5.53 40.85 2.51
CA ARG A 90 -6.08 41.14 1.17
C ARG A 90 -6.40 39.89 0.36
N LEU A 91 -5.96 38.71 0.81
CA LEU A 91 -6.05 37.50 0.00
C LEU A 91 -7.47 36.93 -0.02
N GLY A 92 -8.22 37.05 1.08
CA GLY A 92 -9.61 36.60 1.18
C GLY A 92 -9.76 35.08 1.24
N CYS A 93 -8.94 34.43 2.07
CA CYS A 93 -8.99 32.98 2.27
C CYS A 93 -10.28 32.54 2.99
N GLN A 94 -10.82 31.38 2.64
CA GLN A 94 -12.00 30.83 3.32
C GLN A 94 -11.73 30.44 4.77
N HIS A 95 -10.59 29.81 5.06
CA HIS A 95 -10.21 29.39 6.40
C HIS A 95 -9.01 30.18 6.91
N HIS A 96 -7.79 29.79 6.54
CA HIS A 96 -6.57 30.35 7.12
C HIS A 96 -5.64 30.90 6.04
N CYS A 97 -4.77 31.81 6.45
CA CYS A 97 -3.72 32.37 5.61
C CYS A 97 -2.39 32.34 6.36
N VAL A 98 -1.31 32.02 5.65
CA VAL A 98 0.04 32.05 6.19
C VAL A 98 1.00 32.75 5.22
N PRO A 99 1.85 33.68 5.70
CA PRO A 99 2.89 34.25 4.85
C PRO A 99 3.98 33.20 4.60
N THR A 100 4.32 32.96 3.33
CA THR A 100 5.50 32.16 2.96
C THR A 100 6.48 33.04 2.19
N LEU A 101 7.70 32.53 1.95
CA LEU A 101 8.72 33.21 1.15
C LEU A 101 8.27 33.52 -0.29
N SER A 102 7.35 32.74 -0.84
CA SER A 102 6.78 32.93 -2.18
C SER A 102 5.54 33.86 -2.20
N GLY A 103 5.05 34.30 -1.04
CA GLY A 103 3.85 35.13 -0.90
C GLY A 103 2.84 34.56 0.10
N PRO A 104 1.77 35.30 0.46
CA PRO A 104 0.74 34.75 1.34
C PRO A 104 0.02 33.58 0.64
N THR A 105 -0.12 32.47 1.35
CA THR A 105 -0.79 31.26 0.85
C THR A 105 -1.97 30.94 1.76
N CYS A 106 -3.12 30.65 1.17
CA CYS A 106 -4.27 30.15 1.91
C CYS A 106 -4.10 28.66 2.22
N TYR A 107 -4.61 28.21 3.36
CA TYR A 107 -4.70 26.79 3.68
C TYR A 107 -6.00 26.50 4.43
N CYS A 108 -6.39 25.24 4.43
CA CYS A 108 -7.65 24.77 4.98
C CYS A 108 -7.42 24.02 6.30
N ASN A 109 -8.51 23.71 7.01
CA ASN A 109 -8.45 22.79 8.13
C ASN A 109 -8.00 21.39 7.64
N SER A 110 -7.48 20.55 8.53
CA SER A 110 -6.88 19.26 8.19
C SER A 110 -7.77 18.31 7.35
N SER A 111 -9.10 18.45 7.42
CA SER A 111 -10.06 17.63 6.64
C SER A 111 -10.46 18.24 5.29
N PHE A 112 -9.84 19.33 4.88
CA PHE A 112 -10.20 20.07 3.67
C PHE A 112 -8.94 20.38 2.87
N GLN A 113 -9.05 20.45 1.55
CA GLN A 113 -7.97 20.84 0.66
C GLN A 113 -8.31 22.15 -0.07
N LEU A 114 -7.27 22.92 -0.39
CA LEU A 114 -7.40 24.16 -1.13
C LEU A 114 -7.80 23.88 -2.58
N GLN A 115 -8.79 24.60 -3.10
CA GLN A 115 -9.23 24.49 -4.48
C GLN A 115 -8.27 25.23 -5.45
N ALA A 116 -8.50 25.04 -6.75
CA ALA A 116 -7.68 25.64 -7.82
C ALA A 116 -7.71 27.18 -7.84
N ASP A 117 -8.68 27.81 -7.17
CA ASP A 117 -8.73 29.26 -6.98
C ASP A 117 -7.72 29.78 -5.95
N GLY A 118 -7.05 28.87 -5.22
CA GLY A 118 -6.08 29.17 -4.19
C GLY A 118 -6.67 29.81 -2.93
N LYS A 119 -8.01 29.77 -2.72
CA LYS A 119 -8.69 30.49 -1.64
C LYS A 119 -9.80 29.70 -0.96
N THR A 120 -10.58 28.95 -1.72
CA THR A 120 -11.69 28.16 -1.19
C THR A 120 -11.24 26.76 -0.82
N CYS A 121 -11.97 26.15 0.10
CA CYS A 121 -11.70 24.84 0.66
C CYS A 121 -12.77 23.86 0.21
N LYS A 122 -12.33 22.73 -0.32
CA LYS A 122 -13.18 21.58 -0.61
C LYS A 122 -12.85 20.48 0.40
N ASP A 123 -13.86 19.70 0.78
CA ASP A 123 -13.65 18.43 1.46
C ASP A 123 -12.53 17.61 0.80
N PHE A 124 -11.62 17.10 1.62
CA PHE A 124 -10.53 16.24 1.16
C PHE A 124 -10.99 14.80 1.20
N ASP A 125 -11.15 14.18 0.04
CA ASP A 125 -11.58 12.79 -0.05
C ASP A 125 -10.45 11.84 0.40
N GLU A 126 -10.45 11.47 1.69
CA GLU A 126 -9.43 10.55 2.22
C GLU A 126 -9.52 9.16 1.59
N CYS A 127 -10.67 8.78 1.01
CA CYS A 127 -10.83 7.51 0.30
C CYS A 127 -10.11 7.47 -1.05
N SER A 128 -9.73 8.64 -1.59
CA SER A 128 -8.84 8.72 -2.75
C SER A 128 -7.38 8.42 -2.39
N VAL A 129 -7.02 8.37 -1.10
CA VAL A 129 -5.69 7.97 -0.62
C VAL A 129 -5.68 6.47 -0.34
N TYR A 130 -4.76 5.76 -1.01
CA TYR A 130 -4.58 4.33 -0.79
C TYR A 130 -4.14 4.04 0.66
N GLY A 131 -4.75 3.01 1.27
CA GLY A 131 -4.43 2.61 2.64
C GLY A 131 -5.16 3.36 3.75
N THR A 132 -6.01 4.36 3.44
CA THR A 132 -6.83 5.07 4.45
C THR A 132 -7.71 4.11 5.26
N CYS A 133 -8.37 3.18 4.56
CA CYS A 133 -9.14 2.07 5.14
C CYS A 133 -8.59 0.75 4.60
N SER A 134 -8.61 -0.29 5.43
CA SER A 134 -8.18 -1.63 5.00
C SER A 134 -9.11 -2.30 3.99
N GLN A 135 -10.41 -1.92 3.98
CA GLN A 135 -11.43 -2.48 3.10
C GLN A 135 -12.30 -1.38 2.49
N LEU A 136 -13.51 -1.15 3.02
CA LEU A 136 -14.46 -0.20 2.44
C LEU A 136 -14.28 1.18 3.09
N CYS A 137 -14.16 2.22 2.25
CA CYS A 137 -14.08 3.62 2.66
C CYS A 137 -15.29 4.39 2.13
N THR A 138 -15.89 5.21 2.98
CA THR A 138 -16.97 6.14 2.59
C THR A 138 -16.57 7.55 3.00
N ASN A 139 -16.38 8.42 2.01
CA ASN A 139 -16.05 9.81 2.22
C ASN A 139 -17.28 10.60 2.72
N THR A 140 -17.07 11.52 3.65
CA THR A 140 -18.10 12.38 4.24
C THR A 140 -17.60 13.82 4.32
N ASP A 141 -18.48 14.82 4.40
CA ASP A 141 -18.01 16.21 4.46
C ASP A 141 -17.22 16.47 5.76
N GLY A 142 -15.92 16.73 5.63
CA GLY A 142 -14.96 16.97 6.70
C GLY A 142 -14.42 15.71 7.40
N SER A 143 -14.70 14.51 6.88
CA SER A 143 -14.22 13.25 7.47
C SER A 143 -14.43 12.04 6.54
N PHE A 144 -14.11 10.85 7.01
CA PHE A 144 -14.41 9.60 6.32
C PHE A 144 -14.76 8.51 7.33
N THR A 145 -15.42 7.46 6.86
CA THR A 145 -15.73 6.28 7.66
C THR A 145 -15.26 5.01 6.97
N CYS A 146 -14.57 4.15 7.72
CA CYS A 146 -14.20 2.83 7.25
C CYS A 146 -15.23 1.79 7.71
N SER A 147 -15.48 0.80 6.86
CA SER A 147 -16.32 -0.35 7.19
C SER A 147 -15.74 -1.63 6.58
N CYS A 148 -16.23 -2.77 7.05
CA CYS A 148 -15.72 -4.08 6.67
C CYS A 148 -16.75 -4.88 5.90
N VAL A 149 -16.27 -5.70 4.97
CA VAL A 149 -17.12 -6.67 4.26
C VAL A 149 -17.61 -7.76 5.21
N GLU A 150 -18.63 -8.51 4.79
CA GLU A 150 -19.16 -9.62 5.57
C GLU A 150 -18.06 -10.62 5.94
N GLY A 151 -18.10 -11.12 7.19
CA GLY A 151 -17.05 -11.99 7.73
C GLY A 151 -15.87 -11.25 8.38
N TYR A 152 -15.86 -9.92 8.40
CA TYR A 152 -14.82 -9.10 9.05
C TYR A 152 -15.41 -8.16 10.12
N LEU A 153 -14.55 -7.69 11.03
CA LEU A 153 -14.85 -6.79 12.14
C LEU A 153 -13.90 -5.59 12.12
N LEU A 154 -14.48 -4.39 12.24
CA LEU A 154 -13.74 -3.15 12.37
C LEU A 154 -12.96 -3.15 13.70
N GLN A 155 -11.68 -2.81 13.64
CA GLN A 155 -10.79 -2.74 14.78
C GLN A 155 -10.91 -1.38 15.52
N PRO A 156 -10.41 -1.25 16.76
CA PRO A 156 -10.51 -0.02 17.55
C PRO A 156 -9.83 1.21 16.92
N ASP A 157 -8.98 1.03 15.91
CA ASP A 157 -8.37 2.10 15.13
C ASP A 157 -9.34 2.73 14.10
N ASN A 158 -10.56 2.19 13.98
CA ASN A 158 -11.58 2.57 13.01
C ASN A 158 -11.12 2.53 11.54
N ARG A 159 -10.07 1.76 11.22
CA ARG A 159 -9.51 1.67 9.86
C ARG A 159 -9.25 0.23 9.44
N SER A 160 -8.83 -0.61 10.37
CA SER A 160 -8.45 -1.99 10.11
C SER A 160 -9.64 -2.94 10.23
N CYS A 161 -9.70 -3.92 9.34
CA CYS A 161 -10.72 -4.95 9.31
C CYS A 161 -10.06 -6.30 9.55
N LYS A 162 -10.47 -6.98 10.61
CA LYS A 162 -9.97 -8.31 10.96
C LYS A 162 -11.03 -9.36 10.71
N ALA A 163 -10.67 -10.49 10.12
CA ALA A 163 -11.61 -11.58 9.90
C ALA A 163 -12.22 -12.03 11.25
N LYS A 164 -13.52 -12.34 11.23
CA LYS A 164 -14.20 -13.03 12.33
C LYS A 164 -13.52 -14.41 12.46
N ASN A 165 -13.12 -14.77 13.67
CA ASN A 165 -12.58 -16.11 13.94
C ASN A 165 -13.74 -17.11 14.02
N GLU A 166 -14.42 -17.35 12.90
CA GLU A 166 -15.49 -18.34 12.79
C GLU A 166 -15.19 -19.32 11.65
N PRO A 167 -14.96 -20.62 11.95
CA PRO A 167 -14.85 -21.21 13.29
C PRO A 167 -13.53 -20.87 14.00
N VAL A 168 -13.58 -20.74 15.33
CA VAL A 168 -12.43 -20.43 16.20
C VAL A 168 -11.30 -21.46 16.04
N ASP A 169 -11.63 -22.69 15.66
CA ASP A 169 -10.72 -23.82 15.56
C ASP A 169 -9.84 -23.84 14.28
N ARG A 170 -9.96 -22.84 13.41
CA ARG A 170 -9.10 -22.68 12.22
C ARG A 170 -8.41 -21.32 12.20
N PRO A 171 -7.33 -21.14 12.98
CA PRO A 171 -6.54 -19.91 12.93
C PRO A 171 -5.90 -19.73 11.54
N PRO A 172 -5.61 -18.48 11.14
CA PRO A 172 -4.89 -18.22 9.90
C PRO A 172 -3.46 -18.77 9.97
N VAL A 173 -3.05 -19.40 8.88
CA VAL A 173 -1.73 -20.03 8.75
C VAL A 173 -1.08 -19.54 7.47
N LEU A 174 0.19 -19.20 7.59
CA LEU A 174 1.05 -18.86 6.48
C LEU A 174 1.80 -20.12 6.05
N LEU A 175 1.54 -20.57 4.82
CA LEU A 175 2.34 -21.60 4.17
C LEU A 175 3.52 -20.90 3.47
N ILE A 176 4.71 -21.46 3.59
CA ILE A 176 5.94 -20.91 2.99
C ILE A 176 6.69 -22.05 2.31
N ALA A 177 6.82 -21.98 0.99
CA ALA A 177 7.71 -22.87 0.26
C ALA A 177 9.14 -22.35 0.28
N ASN A 178 10.10 -23.22 0.59
CA ASN A 178 11.52 -22.97 0.37
C ASN A 178 12.10 -24.00 -0.62
N SER A 179 13.40 -23.91 -0.91
CA SER A 179 14.07 -24.79 -1.88
C SER A 179 14.12 -26.26 -1.48
N GLN A 180 13.79 -26.59 -0.23
CA GLN A 180 13.89 -27.93 0.35
C GLN A 180 12.53 -28.50 0.76
N ASN A 181 11.65 -27.68 1.36
CA ASN A 181 10.41 -28.09 2.01
C ASN A 181 9.33 -26.99 1.92
N ILE A 182 8.08 -27.39 2.19
CA ILE A 182 6.97 -26.48 2.49
C ILE A 182 6.78 -26.43 4.01
N LEU A 183 6.80 -25.22 4.58
CA LEU A 183 6.63 -24.94 6.00
C LEU A 183 5.27 -24.29 6.25
N ALA A 184 4.75 -24.41 7.48
CA ALA A 184 3.65 -23.58 7.92
C ALA A 184 3.91 -22.97 9.29
N THR A 185 3.44 -21.73 9.44
CA THR A 185 3.53 -20.96 10.67
C THR A 185 2.22 -20.23 10.92
N TYR A 186 1.82 -20.08 12.17
CA TYR A 186 0.72 -19.19 12.51
C TYR A 186 1.15 -17.74 12.30
N LEU A 187 0.20 -16.82 12.13
CA LEU A 187 0.52 -15.38 12.02
C LEU A 187 1.19 -14.80 13.29
N SER A 188 1.14 -15.53 14.42
CA SER A 188 1.89 -15.20 15.63
C SER A 188 3.38 -15.55 15.57
N GLY A 189 3.83 -16.23 14.50
CA GLY A 189 5.18 -16.78 14.37
C GLY A 189 5.38 -18.15 15.03
N ALA A 190 4.36 -18.69 15.70
CA ALA A 190 4.43 -20.04 16.26
C ALA A 190 4.44 -21.09 15.14
N GLN A 191 5.38 -22.04 15.21
CA GLN A 191 5.52 -23.08 14.21
C GLN A 191 4.38 -24.11 14.30
N VAL A 192 3.86 -24.53 13.15
CA VAL A 192 2.90 -25.65 13.08
C VAL A 192 3.69 -26.95 13.14
N SER A 193 3.76 -27.57 14.31
CA SER A 193 4.61 -28.73 14.62
C SER A 193 4.22 -30.05 13.91
N THR A 194 3.11 -30.06 13.17
CA THR A 194 2.47 -31.29 12.66
C THR A 194 2.68 -31.54 11.17
N ILE A 195 3.39 -30.68 10.45
CA ILE A 195 3.60 -30.86 9.02
C ILE A 195 4.86 -31.70 8.82
N THR A 196 4.68 -32.94 8.35
CA THR A 196 5.79 -33.74 7.85
C THR A 196 6.35 -33.05 6.61
N PRO A 197 7.64 -32.68 6.57
CA PRO A 197 8.20 -31.97 5.42
C PRO A 197 8.15 -32.87 4.19
N THR A 198 7.42 -32.45 3.16
CA THR A 198 7.59 -33.03 1.82
C THR A 198 8.91 -32.51 1.27
N SER A 199 9.80 -33.41 0.86
CA SER A 199 11.02 -33.00 0.15
C SER A 199 10.61 -32.42 -1.20
N THR A 200 10.56 -31.10 -1.26
CA THR A 200 10.34 -30.39 -2.50
C THR A 200 11.70 -30.00 -3.04
N ARG A 201 12.23 -30.74 -4.01
CA ARG A 201 13.43 -30.31 -4.74
C ARG A 201 13.02 -29.13 -5.63
N GLN A 202 13.20 -27.90 -5.14
CA GLN A 202 12.93 -26.64 -5.85
C GLN A 202 11.44 -26.35 -6.15
N THR A 203 10.74 -25.80 -5.15
CA THR A 203 9.41 -25.17 -5.35
C THR A 203 9.57 -23.67 -5.61
N THR A 204 8.98 -23.16 -6.68
CA THR A 204 9.01 -21.72 -7.02
C THR A 204 7.67 -21.01 -6.78
N ALA A 205 6.56 -21.75 -6.90
CA ALA A 205 5.23 -21.22 -6.69
C ALA A 205 4.34 -22.29 -6.06
N MET A 206 3.38 -21.85 -5.25
CA MET A 206 2.39 -22.70 -4.61
C MET A 206 1.08 -21.94 -4.44
N ASP A 207 -0.03 -22.67 -4.39
CA ASP A 207 -1.35 -22.15 -4.11
C ASP A 207 -2.15 -23.14 -3.25
N PHE A 208 -3.17 -22.64 -2.55
CA PHE A 208 -3.98 -23.42 -1.62
C PHE A 208 -5.47 -23.28 -1.93
N SER A 209 -6.11 -24.42 -2.21
CA SER A 209 -7.55 -24.51 -2.33
C SER A 209 -8.18 -24.78 -0.96
N TYR A 210 -8.85 -23.76 -0.40
CA TYR A 210 -9.53 -23.87 0.89
C TYR A 210 -10.69 -24.88 0.86
N ALA A 211 -11.47 -24.90 -0.21
CA ALA A 211 -12.64 -25.78 -0.33
C ALA A 211 -12.27 -27.27 -0.28
N ASN A 212 -11.12 -27.62 -0.86
CA ASN A 212 -10.65 -29.01 -0.96
C ASN A 212 -9.53 -29.33 0.05
N GLU A 213 -9.12 -28.35 0.88
CA GLU A 213 -7.95 -28.43 1.75
C GLU A 213 -6.70 -28.95 1.02
N THR A 214 -6.48 -28.47 -0.20
CA THR A 214 -5.44 -29.00 -1.10
C THR A 214 -4.41 -27.93 -1.38
N VAL A 215 -3.13 -28.24 -1.19
CA VAL A 215 -2.03 -27.40 -1.64
C VAL A 215 -1.49 -27.94 -2.95
N CYS A 216 -1.25 -27.06 -3.90
CA CYS A 216 -0.61 -27.38 -5.16
C CYS A 216 0.66 -26.57 -5.30
N TRP A 217 1.73 -27.18 -5.79
CA TRP A 217 3.01 -26.52 -5.97
C TRP A 217 3.68 -26.94 -7.27
N VAL A 218 4.45 -26.02 -7.84
CA VAL A 218 5.23 -26.26 -9.05
C VAL A 218 6.57 -26.86 -8.62
N HIS A 219 6.77 -28.14 -8.95
CA HIS A 219 8.03 -28.83 -8.78
C HIS A 219 8.88 -28.66 -10.04
N ILE A 220 10.05 -28.05 -9.92
CA ILE A 220 11.00 -27.89 -11.02
C ILE A 220 12.03 -29.03 -10.96
N GLY A 221 12.08 -29.86 -12.00
CA GLY A 221 13.14 -30.86 -12.15
C GLY A 221 14.40 -30.27 -12.78
N ASP A 222 15.42 -31.09 -13.01
CA ASP A 222 16.71 -30.66 -13.58
C ASP A 222 16.61 -30.14 -15.03
N SER A 223 15.44 -30.32 -15.67
CA SER A 223 15.13 -29.78 -17.00
C SER A 223 13.69 -29.27 -17.08
N ALA A 224 13.41 -28.32 -17.98
CA ALA A 224 12.08 -27.73 -18.16
C ALA A 224 10.98 -28.76 -18.52
N ALA A 225 11.36 -29.90 -19.13
CA ALA A 225 10.44 -31.00 -19.44
C ALA A 225 10.03 -31.82 -18.20
N GLN A 226 10.73 -31.64 -17.08
CA GLN A 226 10.45 -32.31 -15.80
C GLN A 226 9.68 -31.42 -14.82
N THR A 227 9.30 -30.21 -15.23
CA THR A 227 8.44 -29.35 -14.43
C THR A 227 7.06 -29.98 -14.31
N GLN A 228 6.62 -30.23 -13.07
CA GLN A 228 5.37 -30.92 -12.77
C GLN A 228 4.55 -30.10 -11.76
N LEU A 229 3.24 -30.02 -11.98
CA LEU A 229 2.32 -29.49 -10.98
C LEU A 229 1.94 -30.64 -10.05
N LYS A 230 2.32 -30.54 -8.78
CA LYS A 230 1.96 -31.52 -7.76
C LYS A 230 0.89 -30.94 -6.86
N CYS A 231 -0.06 -31.76 -6.47
CA CYS A 231 -1.10 -31.40 -5.52
C CYS A 231 -1.22 -32.48 -4.44
N ALA A 232 -1.48 -32.05 -3.21
CA ALA A 232 -1.73 -32.96 -2.10
C ALA A 232 -2.72 -32.34 -1.12
N ARG A 233 -3.55 -33.18 -0.50
CA ARG A 233 -4.48 -32.76 0.55
C ARG A 233 -3.74 -32.57 1.87
N MET A 234 -4.13 -31.55 2.62
CA MET A 234 -3.59 -31.21 3.94
C MET A 234 -4.70 -31.06 4.97
N PRO A 235 -5.40 -32.15 5.34
CA PRO A 235 -6.48 -32.09 6.31
C PRO A 235 -5.96 -31.66 7.69
N GLY A 236 -6.47 -30.53 8.17
CA GLY A 236 -6.14 -29.99 9.50
C GLY A 236 -4.64 -29.70 9.72
N LEU A 237 -3.88 -29.43 8.65
CA LEU A 237 -2.45 -29.11 8.70
C LEU A 237 -1.56 -30.21 9.33
N LYS A 238 -2.00 -31.47 9.29
CA LYS A 238 -1.31 -32.62 9.89
C LYS A 238 -0.32 -33.34 8.97
N GLY A 239 -0.08 -32.82 7.77
CA GLY A 239 0.77 -33.42 6.75
C GLY A 239 0.08 -33.54 5.39
N PHE A 240 0.80 -34.11 4.43
CA PHE A 240 0.35 -34.26 3.05
C PHE A 240 -0.18 -35.68 2.83
N VAL A 241 -1.39 -35.79 2.29
CA VAL A 241 -2.03 -37.04 1.87
C VAL A 241 -2.46 -36.95 0.42
N ASP A 242 -2.62 -38.09 -0.24
CA ASP A 242 -3.14 -38.19 -1.60
C ASP A 242 -2.35 -37.33 -2.61
N GLU A 243 -1.01 -37.36 -2.53
CA GLU A 243 -0.15 -36.66 -3.48
C GLU A 243 -0.35 -37.21 -4.89
N HIS A 244 -0.62 -36.31 -5.83
CA HIS A 244 -0.75 -36.65 -7.24
C HIS A 244 -0.15 -35.55 -8.12
N THR A 245 0.31 -35.97 -9.31
CA THR A 245 0.86 -35.06 -10.32
C THR A 245 -0.20 -34.74 -11.37
N ILE A 246 -0.43 -33.45 -11.62
CA ILE A 246 -1.26 -32.96 -12.70
C ILE A 246 -0.38 -32.76 -13.94
N ASN A 247 -0.73 -33.46 -15.03
CA ASN A 247 0.01 -33.34 -16.28
C ASN A 247 -0.43 -32.07 -17.04
N ILE A 248 0.43 -31.06 -16.98
CA ILE A 248 0.16 -29.72 -17.53
C ILE A 248 0.09 -29.73 -19.06
N SER A 249 0.75 -30.70 -19.72
CA SER A 249 0.79 -30.82 -21.19
C SER A 249 -0.57 -31.12 -21.84
N LEU A 250 -1.50 -31.73 -21.12
CA LEU A 250 -2.85 -32.05 -21.60
C LEU A 250 -3.89 -30.98 -21.27
N SER A 251 -3.59 -30.05 -20.36
CA SER A 251 -4.58 -29.09 -19.82
C SER A 251 -4.59 -27.74 -20.55
N LEU A 252 -3.62 -27.49 -21.43
CA LEU A 252 -3.53 -26.27 -22.25
C LEU A 252 -4.35 -26.31 -23.55
N HIS A 253 -5.00 -27.45 -23.87
CA HIS A 253 -5.82 -27.61 -25.08
C HIS A 253 -7.34 -27.47 -24.84
N LEU A 254 -7.75 -27.04 -23.65
CA LEU A 254 -9.16 -26.80 -23.33
C LEU A 254 -9.36 -25.37 -22.81
N TYR A 255 -8.99 -24.37 -23.60
CA TYR A 255 -9.58 -23.03 -23.61
C TYR A 255 -9.46 -22.41 -25.00
#